data_AF-A0A2W6VUD6-F1
#
_entry.id   AF-A0A2W6VUD6-F1
#
_cell.length_a   1.000
_cell.length_b   1.000
_cell.length_c   1.000
_cell.angle_alpha   90.00
_cell.angle_beta   90.00
_cell.angle_gamma   90.00
#
_symmetry.space_group_name_H-M   'P 1'
#
loop_
_entity.id
_entity.type
_entity.pdbx_description
1 polymer ?
#
loop_
_entity_poly.entity_id
_entity_poly.type
_entity_poly.pdbx_seq_one_letter_code
_entity_poly.pdbx_strand_id
1 'polypeptide(L)' 'MSTMNISLPDTLKAFVDEQVVGRGYGTSSEYVRELIRKDQDRQRLRRLLLDGAQSAPGAPADDDYFEGLRARAHRAA' A
#
# COMPACT_ATOMS: atom_id res chain seq x y z
N MET A 1 -22.85 5.97 -1.63
CA MET A 1 -21.99 4.84 -1.22
C MET A 1 -22.64 3.56 -1.72
N SER A 2 -21.92 2.68 -2.41
CA SER A 2 -22.45 1.37 -2.79
C SER A 2 -22.27 0.39 -1.64
N THR A 3 -23.28 -0.43 -1.36
CA THR A 3 -23.24 -1.47 -0.33
C THR A 3 -22.70 -2.77 -0.91
N MET A 4 -21.97 -3.54 -0.09
CA MET A 4 -21.47 -4.86 -0.43
C MET A 4 -21.86 -5.82 0.70
N ASN A 5 -22.61 -6.86 0.36
CA ASN A 5 -23.02 -7.90 1.31
C ASN A 5 -22.06 -9.09 1.18
N ILE A 6 -21.54 -9.58 2.30
CA ILE A 6 -20.61 -10.70 2.36
C ILE A 6 -21.11 -11.67 3.43
N SER A 7 -21.34 -12.92 3.05
CA SER A 7 -21.62 -14.01 3.98
C SER A 7 -20.31 -14.62 4.46
N LEU A 8 -20.15 -14.73 5.78
CA LEU A 8 -18.97 -15.30 6.42
C LEU A 8 -19.38 -16.51 7.26
N PRO A 9 -18.61 -17.61 7.25
CA PRO A 9 -18.71 -18.65 8.27
C PRO A 9 -18.50 -18.06 9.68
N ASP A 10 -19.09 -18.69 10.69
CA ASP A 10 -19.03 -18.21 12.08
C ASP A 10 -17.60 -17.99 12.58
N THR A 11 -16.67 -18.85 12.15
CA THR A 11 -15.24 -18.74 12.49
C THR A 11 -14.60 -17.45 11.97
N LEU A 12 -14.91 -17.05 10.74
CA LEU A 12 -14.41 -15.80 10.16
C LEU A 12 -15.11 -14.59 10.76
N LYS A 13 -16.39 -14.70 11.08
CA LYS A 13 -17.12 -13.64 11.78
C LYS A 13 -16.48 -13.37 13.15
N ALA A 14 -16.25 -14.40 13.95
CA ALA A 14 -15.63 -14.29 15.27
C ALA A 14 -14.25 -13.62 15.19
N PHE A 15 -13.42 -14.05 14.22
CA PHE A 15 -12.13 -13.41 13.98
C PHE A 15 -12.27 -11.91 13.66
N VAL A 16 -13.20 -11.53 12.78
CA VAL A 16 -13.42 -10.12 12.44
C VAL A 16 -13.88 -9.33 13.68
N ASP A 17 -14.78 -9.87 14.49
CA ASP A 17 -15.25 -9.22 15.71
C ASP A 17 -14.09 -8.96 16.70
N GLU A 18 -13.20 -9.94 16.87
CA GLU A 18 -11.97 -9.80 17.69
C GLU A 18 -11.06 -8.69 17.16
N GLN A 19 -10.88 -8.60 15.84
CA GLN A 19 -10.04 -7.54 15.24
C GLN A 19 -10.69 -6.16 15.40
N VAL A 20 -12.01 -6.07 15.31
CA VAL A 20 -12.75 -4.82 15.51
C VAL A 20 -12.53 -4.30 16.94
N VAL A 21 -12.73 -5.15 17.94
CA VAL A 21 -12.51 -4.78 19.35
C VAL A 21 -11.04 -4.51 19.64
N GLY A 22 -10.15 -5.43 19.28
CA GLY A 22 -8.74 -5.37 19.63
C GLY A 22 -7.96 -4.24 18.96
N ARG A 23 -8.45 -3.72 17.82
CA ARG A 23 -7.80 -2.62 17.07
C ARG A 23 -8.62 -1.32 17.07
N GLY A 24 -9.74 -1.29 17.81
CA GLY A 24 -10.55 -0.08 17.99
C GLY A 24 -11.33 0.37 16.75
N TYR A 25 -11.68 -0.54 15.85
CA TYR A 25 -12.58 -0.20 14.74
C TYR A 25 -14.03 -0.05 15.24
N GLY A 26 -14.81 0.82 14.61
CA GLY A 26 -16.21 1.03 14.97
C GLY A 26 -17.15 -0.02 14.39
N THR A 27 -16.77 -0.67 13.28
CA THR A 27 -17.60 -1.70 12.61
C THR A 27 -16.75 -2.73 11.86
N SER A 28 -17.31 -3.92 11.62
CA SER A 28 -16.71 -4.93 10.73
C SER A 28 -16.45 -4.40 9.32
N SER A 29 -17.36 -3.57 8.79
CA SER A 29 -17.22 -2.92 7.48
C SER A 29 -16.06 -1.92 7.43
N GLU A 30 -15.69 -1.32 8.57
CA GLU A 30 -14.50 -0.48 8.66
C GLU A 30 -13.23 -1.30 8.60
N TYR A 31 -13.16 -2.40 9.38
CA TYR A 31 -12.04 -3.32 9.33
C TYR A 31 -11.82 -3.89 7.93
N VAL A 32 -12.88 -4.36 7.26
CA VAL A 32 -12.79 -4.90 5.89
C VAL A 32 -12.35 -3.84 4.89
N ARG A 33 -12.83 -2.60 4.99
CA ARG A 33 -12.36 -1.49 4.13
C ARG A 33 -10.87 -1.21 4.31
N GLU A 34 -10.38 -1.31 5.54
CA GLU A 34 -8.96 -1.12 5.85
C GLU A 34 -8.11 -2.24 5.26
N LEU A 35 -8.55 -3.50 5.37
CA LEU A 35 -7.90 -4.64 4.71
C LEU A 35 -7.84 -4.48 3.19
N ILE A 36 -8.93 -4.01 2.56
CA ILE A 36 -8.95 -3.77 1.11
C ILE A 36 -7.92 -2.72 0.71
N ARG A 37 -7.80 -1.61 1.46
CA ARG A 37 -6.78 -0.59 1.20
C ARG A 37 -5.37 -1.16 1.33
N LYS A 38 -5.09 -1.93 2.38
CA LYS A 38 -3.80 -2.62 2.55
C LYS A 38 -3.49 -3.56 1.40
N ASP A 39 -4.48 -4.30 0.91
CA ASP A 39 -4.29 -5.17 -0.25
C ASP A 39 -3.99 -4.36 -1.52
N GLN A 40 -4.72 -3.27 -1.76
CA GLN A 40 -4.42 -2.34 -2.86
C GLN A 40 -2.99 -1.78 -2.78
N ASP A 41 -2.55 -1.37 -1.60
CA ASP A 41 -1.18 -0.87 -1.39
C ASP A 41 -0.13 -1.95 -1.66
N ARG A 42 -0.37 -3.19 -1.20
CA ARG A 42 0.51 -4.34 -1.49
C ARG A 42 0.58 -4.64 -2.99
N GLN A 43 -0.56 -4.63 -3.68
CA GLN A 43 -0.61 -4.84 -5.12
C GLN A 43 0.12 -3.71 -5.87
N ARG A 44 -0.06 -2.46 -5.44
CA ARG A 44 0.63 -1.29 -6.01
C ARG A 44 2.15 -1.41 -5.84
N LEU A 45 2.62 -1.72 -4.63
CA LEU A 45 4.04 -1.91 -4.36
C LEU A 45 4.62 -3.05 -5.21
N ARG A 46 3.94 -4.19 -5.27
CA ARG A 46 4.35 -5.32 -6.11
C ARG A 46 4.52 -4.91 -7.57
N ARG A 47 3.57 -4.14 -8.12
CA ARG A 47 3.67 -3.64 -9.48
C ARG A 47 4.88 -2.73 -9.68
N LEU A 48 5.11 -1.77 -8.79
CA LEU A 48 6.28 -0.88 -8.88
C LEU A 48 7.62 -1.65 -8.84
N LEU A 49 7.71 -2.70 -8.03
CA LEU A 49 8.90 -3.55 -7.97
C LEU A 49 9.12 -4.32 -9.27
N LEU A 50 8.06 -4.86 -9.86
CA LEU A 50 8.13 -5.57 -11.14
C LEU A 50 8.50 -4.61 -12.28
N ASP A 51 7.89 -3.43 -12.32
CA ASP A 51 8.19 -2.39 -13.31
C ASP A 51 9.66 -1.95 -13.19
N GLY A 52 10.17 -1.77 -11.96
CA GLY A 52 11.57 -1.47 -11.69
C GLY A 52 12.51 -2.59 -12.14
N ALA A 53 12.17 -3.85 -11.84
CA ALA A 53 12.97 -5.01 -12.26
C ALA A 53 13.01 -5.22 -13.77
N GLN A 54 11.97 -4.79 -14.50
CA GLN A 54 11.89 -4.85 -15.95
C GLN A 54 12.55 -3.63 -16.63
N SER A 55 12.90 -2.59 -15.87
CA SER A 55 13.55 -1.40 -16.41
C SER A 55 15.04 -1.65 -16.69
N ALA A 56 15.61 -0.84 -17.58
CA ALA A 56 17.05 -0.87 -17.81
C ALA A 56 17.79 -0.49 -16.51
N PRO A 57 18.95 -1.10 -16.22
CA PRO A 57 19.75 -0.71 -15.07
C PRO A 57 20.04 0.78 -15.07
N GLY A 58 19.78 1.43 -13.92
CA GLY A 58 20.16 2.83 -13.72
C GLY A 58 21.66 2.99 -13.56
N ALA A 59 22.14 4.23 -13.68
CA ALA A 59 23.49 4.58 -13.25
C ALA A 59 23.64 4.31 -11.73
N PRO A 60 24.86 4.00 -11.25
CA PRO A 60 25.13 3.93 -9.82
C PRO A 60 24.65 5.20 -9.12
N ALA A 61 24.00 5.04 -7.97
CA ALA A 61 23.59 6.15 -7.12
C ALA A 61 24.77 6.58 -6.23
N ASP A 62 25.80 7.13 -6.85
CA ASP A 62 27.01 7.64 -6.22
C ASP A 62 26.92 9.15 -5.92
N ASP A 63 28.00 9.71 -5.39
CA ASP A 63 28.05 11.13 -5.00
C ASP A 63 27.79 12.05 -6.20
N ASP A 64 28.40 11.76 -7.35
CA ASP A 64 28.24 12.52 -8.60
C ASP A 64 26.78 12.52 -9.07
N TYR A 65 26.11 11.36 -9.01
CA TYR A 65 24.69 11.25 -9.32
C TYR A 65 23.83 12.19 -8.46
N PHE A 66 24.08 12.22 -7.14
CA PHE A 66 23.32 13.06 -6.22
C PHE A 66 23.68 14.55 -6.29
N GLU A 67 24.94 14.90 -6.59
CA GLU A 67 25.34 16.27 -6.91
C GLU A 67 24.63 16.79 -8.15
N GLY A 68 24.61 16.00 -9.23
CA GLY A 68 23.87 16.32 -10.45
C GLY A 68 22.38 16.49 -10.19
N LEU A 69 21.77 15.64 -9.36
CA LEU A 69 20.36 15.75 -8.97
C LEU A 69 20.07 17.06 -8.23
N ARG A 70 20.90 17.43 -7.24
CA ARG A 70 20.76 18.69 -6.48
C ARG A 70 20.93 19.91 -7.38
N ALA A 71 21.95 19.91 -8.24
CA ALA A 71 22.17 21.00 -9.18
C ALA A 71 20.98 21.20 -10.13
N ARG A 72 20.32 20.11 -10.58
CA ARG A 72 19.07 20.19 -11.36
C ARG A 72 17.92 20.79 -10.57
N ALA A 73 17.71 20.35 -9.32
CA ALA A 73 16.64 20.87 -8.48
C ALA A 73 16.79 22.38 -8.22
N HIS A 74 18.01 22.85 -7.95
CA HIS A 74 18.30 24.28 -7.76
C HIS A 74 18.13 25.13 -9.02
N ARG A 75 18.29 24.56 -10.23
CA ARG A 75 18.04 25.28 -11.49
C ARG A 75 16.55 25.40 -11.85
N ALA A 76 15.71 24.55 -11.25
CA ALA A 76 14.26 24.53 -11.51
C ALA A 76 13.46 25.38 -10.51
N ALA A 77 14.13 25.93 -9.49
CA ALA A 77 13.58 26.89 -8.52
C ALA A 77 13.88 28.32 -8.97
#